data_AF-A0A0F9ZFP8-F1
#
_entry.id   AF-A0A0F9ZFP8-F1
#
_cell.length_a   1.000
_cell.length_b   1.000
_cell.length_c   1.000
_cell.angle_alpha   90.00
_cell.angle_beta   90.00
_cell.angle_gamma   90.00
#
_symmetry.space_group_name_H-M   'P 1'
#
loop_
_entity.id
_entity.type
_entity.pdbx_description
1 polymer ?
#
loop_
_entity_poly.entity_id
_entity_poly.type
_entity_poly.pdbx_seq_one_letter_code
_entity_poly.pdbx_strand_id
1 'polypeptide(L)'
;MASKVELYFQLNTKILDPENQTNYSLKKLLGRGAYAQCYLIENDNGENYAMKIIKLKDIKSKKVHEKLKSEIEIHKGLDHPNIVKMYKHFRNEDYIFMILELCERGGLDALLKRNGKLKEKYVINFVKQIINGLLYLHNDVHVVHRDLKLGNLFLDSKMNVKIGDFGLSAKIKEGERKVTMCGTPNYIAPEILFGKDGGHSYEVDIWSLGVIIYTLLVGVPPFQKKNVEEIYKEIKKNNYIFPEDCDLSSEAIDLISSILTLDPMERPGLEEIKEHKFLNKREHFLLRIYKNIVTHKYTESVVESDYVLFSLPVSKLKGIGYVLKSGIRGFYFNDKKNIMLTKHSVIFIQTDVIDGKKTFLKEEHFKENIPEDLMPSYRVLNYFIDTFLHDFEYSDCKPSFIMKIRKIKGGLLFVMADSTLIFDFTNKIRIIITCNGETVECLRNYQTIKFDNELREECIEIIKSCLGGK
;
A
#
# COMPACT_ATOMS: atom_id res chain seq x y z
N MET A 1 2.03 29.53 -33.48
CA MET A 1 2.05 28.45 -34.49
C MET A 1 2.83 27.29 -33.91
N ALA A 2 2.19 26.13 -33.65
CA ALA A 2 2.93 24.94 -33.25
C ALA A 2 3.80 24.50 -34.43
N SER A 3 5.11 24.42 -34.25
CA SER A 3 6.02 23.90 -35.26
C SER A 3 5.53 22.51 -35.70
N LYS A 4 5.30 22.33 -37.01
CA LYS A 4 5.01 21.00 -37.58
C LYS A 4 6.14 20.09 -37.14
N VAL A 5 5.81 19.06 -36.38
CA VAL A 5 6.85 18.23 -35.80
C VAL A 5 7.26 17.16 -36.80
N GLU A 6 8.54 17.13 -37.11
CA GLU A 6 9.14 16.14 -38.00
C GLU A 6 9.27 14.80 -37.26
N LEU A 7 8.52 13.80 -37.74
CA LEU A 7 8.66 12.42 -37.29
C LEU A 7 9.89 11.80 -37.96
N TYR A 8 10.65 10.97 -37.25
CA TYR A 8 11.74 10.20 -37.86
C TYR A 8 11.22 9.26 -38.95
N PHE A 9 10.03 8.71 -38.73
CA PHE A 9 9.34 7.81 -39.64
C PHE A 9 7.86 8.17 -39.70
N GLN A 10 7.22 7.95 -40.84
CA GLN A 10 5.77 8.11 -40.95
C GLN A 10 5.05 7.00 -40.16
N LEU A 11 3.83 7.29 -39.71
CA LEU A 11 3.00 6.24 -39.12
C LEU A 11 2.69 5.17 -40.17
N ASN A 12 2.56 3.94 -39.71
CA ASN A 12 2.44 2.69 -40.46
C ASN A 12 3.70 2.25 -41.22
N THR A 13 4.81 2.99 -41.14
CA THR A 13 6.11 2.47 -41.59
C THR A 13 6.41 1.16 -40.85
N LYS A 14 6.87 0.15 -41.60
CA LYS A 14 7.32 -1.13 -41.05
C LYS A 14 8.82 -1.08 -40.82
N ILE A 15 9.24 -1.35 -39.59
CA ILE A 15 10.65 -1.51 -39.20
C ILE A 15 10.95 -3.01 -39.10
N LEU A 16 11.90 -3.48 -39.90
CA LEU A 16 12.33 -4.88 -39.91
C LEU A 16 13.42 -5.10 -38.85
N ASP A 17 13.20 -6.07 -37.97
CA ASP A 17 14.25 -6.62 -37.10
C ASP A 17 15.10 -7.61 -37.90
N PRO A 18 16.40 -7.32 -38.12
CA PRO A 18 17.24 -8.12 -39.00
C PRO A 18 17.54 -9.52 -38.46
N GLU A 19 17.46 -9.74 -37.15
CA GLU A 19 17.82 -11.03 -36.54
C GLU A 19 16.72 -12.08 -36.75
N ASN A 20 15.46 -11.70 -36.48
CA ASN A 20 14.33 -12.63 -36.49
C ASN A 20 13.34 -12.40 -37.65
N GLN A 21 13.64 -11.44 -38.54
CA GLN A 21 12.80 -11.09 -39.69
C GLN A 21 11.36 -10.67 -39.32
N THR A 22 11.16 -10.18 -38.09
CA THR A 22 9.87 -9.67 -37.62
C THR A 22 9.70 -8.20 -38.05
N ASN A 23 8.53 -7.85 -38.59
CA ASN A 23 8.18 -6.46 -38.87
C ASN A 23 7.43 -5.84 -37.70
N TYR A 24 7.75 -4.58 -37.41
CA TYR A 24 7.04 -3.75 -36.44
C TYR A 24 6.43 -2.54 -37.15
N SER A 25 5.11 -2.44 -37.16
CA SER A 25 4.39 -1.30 -37.74
C SER A 25 4.26 -0.17 -36.72
N LEU A 26 4.70 1.04 -37.06
CA LEU A 26 4.60 2.21 -36.19
C LEU A 26 3.16 2.75 -36.13
N LYS A 27 2.44 2.55 -35.03
CA LYS A 27 1.02 2.94 -34.93
C LYS A 27 0.81 4.36 -34.44
N LYS A 28 1.56 4.77 -33.41
CA LYS A 28 1.33 6.06 -32.75
C LYS A 28 2.61 6.58 -32.11
N LEU A 29 2.85 7.88 -32.15
CA LEU A 29 3.91 8.51 -31.36
C LEU A 29 3.46 8.61 -29.88
N LEU A 30 4.26 8.07 -28.98
CA LEU A 30 4.05 8.09 -27.53
C LEU A 30 4.75 9.28 -26.85
N GLY A 31 5.96 9.63 -27.31
CA GLY A 31 6.76 10.69 -26.68
C GLY A 31 8.00 11.05 -27.47
N ARG A 32 8.68 12.12 -27.04
CA ARG A 32 9.93 12.60 -27.61
C ARG A 32 10.94 12.95 -26.53
N GLY A 33 12.18 12.58 -26.77
CA GLY A 33 13.36 13.05 -26.05
C GLY A 33 14.27 13.86 -26.96
N ALA A 34 15.42 14.28 -26.45
CA ALA A 34 16.37 15.11 -27.20
C ALA A 34 16.88 14.43 -28.49
N TYR A 35 17.13 13.12 -28.44
CA TYR A 35 17.67 12.32 -29.56
C TYR A 35 16.79 11.10 -29.88
N ALA A 36 15.59 11.02 -29.29
CA ALA A 36 14.77 9.83 -29.30
C ALA A 36 13.29 10.14 -29.58
N GLN A 37 12.62 9.24 -30.29
CA GLN A 37 11.18 9.24 -30.45
C GLN A 37 10.64 7.86 -30.03
N CYS A 38 9.63 7.85 -29.17
CA CYS A 38 9.01 6.62 -28.69
C CYS A 38 7.69 6.39 -29.43
N TYR A 39 7.48 5.20 -29.95
CA TYR A 39 6.31 4.82 -30.72
C TYR A 39 5.59 3.62 -30.11
N LEU A 40 4.27 3.58 -30.18
CA LEU A 40 3.50 2.35 -30.10
C LEU A 40 3.73 1.60 -31.39
N ILE A 41 4.09 0.33 -31.27
CA ILE A 41 4.35 -0.55 -32.39
C ILE A 41 3.53 -1.82 -32.26
N GLU A 42 3.21 -2.43 -33.39
CA GLU A 42 2.54 -3.73 -33.48
C GLU A 42 3.42 -4.66 -34.30
N ASN A 43 3.69 -5.87 -33.78
CA ASN A 43 4.43 -6.88 -34.53
C ASN A 43 3.53 -7.63 -35.53
N ASP A 44 4.12 -8.52 -36.34
CA ASP A 44 3.38 -9.33 -37.31
C ASP A 44 2.30 -10.24 -36.68
N ASN A 45 2.41 -10.55 -35.38
CA ASN A 45 1.44 -11.34 -34.62
C ASN A 45 0.29 -10.50 -34.01
N GLY A 46 0.29 -9.17 -34.21
CA GLY A 46 -0.71 -8.26 -33.63
C GLY A 46 -0.44 -7.88 -32.17
N GLU A 47 0.74 -8.18 -31.63
CA GLU A 47 1.13 -7.82 -30.26
C GLU A 47 1.71 -6.40 -30.22
N ASN A 48 1.36 -5.67 -29.15
CA ASN A 48 1.72 -4.26 -29.00
C ASN A 48 2.92 -4.06 -28.06
N TYR A 49 3.85 -3.19 -28.47
CA TYR A 49 5.05 -2.83 -27.72
C TYR A 49 5.30 -1.32 -27.78
N ALA A 50 6.25 -0.83 -26.96
CA ALA A 50 6.83 0.49 -27.13
C ALA A 50 8.19 0.37 -27.84
N MET A 51 8.44 1.18 -28.87
CA MET A 51 9.72 1.25 -29.54
C MET A 51 10.37 2.62 -29.30
N LYS A 52 11.51 2.67 -28.61
CA LYS A 52 12.34 3.87 -28.51
C LYS A 52 13.32 3.87 -29.70
N ILE A 53 13.20 4.86 -30.56
CA ILE A 53 14.04 5.04 -31.75
C ILE A 53 14.97 6.20 -31.51
N ILE A 54 16.28 5.97 -31.62
CA ILE A 54 17.33 6.95 -31.32
C ILE A 54 18.11 7.24 -32.59
N LYS A 55 18.23 8.51 -32.97
CA LYS A 55 18.90 8.92 -34.22
C LYS A 55 20.40 9.16 -33.98
N LEU A 56 21.24 8.30 -34.54
CA LEU A 56 22.70 8.31 -34.35
C LEU A 56 23.37 9.51 -35.02
N LYS A 57 22.90 9.91 -36.20
CA LYS A 57 23.46 11.04 -36.98
C LYS A 57 23.47 12.37 -36.21
N ASP A 58 22.53 12.56 -35.29
CA ASP A 58 22.41 13.78 -34.49
C ASP A 58 23.38 13.78 -33.30
N ILE A 59 24.05 12.65 -33.02
CA ILE A 59 24.93 12.46 -31.87
C ILE A 59 26.40 12.52 -32.34
N LYS A 60 26.97 13.74 -32.36
CA LYS A 60 28.41 13.93 -32.70
C LYS A 60 29.37 13.64 -31.55
N SER A 61 28.89 13.67 -30.30
CA SER A 61 29.74 13.54 -29.11
C SER A 61 30.01 12.07 -28.76
N LYS A 62 31.28 11.69 -28.68
CA LYS A 62 31.73 10.38 -28.20
C LYS A 62 31.18 10.06 -26.80
N LYS A 63 31.13 11.06 -25.91
CA LYS A 63 30.59 10.92 -24.55
C LYS A 63 29.10 10.56 -24.55
N VAL A 64 28.31 11.11 -25.48
CA VAL A 64 26.88 10.78 -25.60
C VAL A 64 26.70 9.38 -26.17
N HIS A 65 27.54 8.96 -27.12
CA HIS A 65 27.59 7.58 -27.61
C HIS A 65 27.89 6.57 -26.50
N GLU A 66 28.85 6.86 -25.63
CA GLU A 66 29.20 6.00 -24.48
C GLU A 66 28.04 5.91 -23.48
N LYS A 67 27.35 7.02 -23.19
CA LYS A 67 26.14 7.02 -22.36
C LYS A 67 25.04 6.15 -22.94
N LEU A 68 24.81 6.24 -24.26
CA LEU A 68 23.80 5.44 -24.94
C LEU A 68 24.10 3.94 -24.88
N LYS A 69 25.37 3.55 -25.10
CA LYS A 69 25.79 2.16 -24.91
C LYS A 69 25.55 1.70 -23.47
N SER A 70 25.89 2.54 -22.49
CA SER A 70 25.66 2.24 -21.07
C SER A 70 24.17 2.09 -20.74
N GLU A 71 23.29 2.91 -21.31
CA GLU A 71 21.84 2.81 -21.13
C GLU A 71 21.33 1.44 -21.60
N ILE A 72 21.71 1.03 -22.81
CA ILE A 72 21.30 -0.25 -23.39
C ILE A 72 21.82 -1.41 -22.56
N GLU A 73 23.11 -1.41 -22.19
CA GLU A 73 23.72 -2.50 -21.42
C GLU A 73 23.15 -2.61 -20.00
N ILE A 74 22.86 -1.48 -19.35
CA ILE A 74 22.17 -1.49 -18.05
C ILE A 74 20.78 -2.07 -18.23
N HIS A 75 19.96 -1.48 -19.11
CA HIS A 75 18.55 -1.85 -19.26
C HIS A 75 18.37 -3.31 -19.72
N LYS A 76 19.30 -3.84 -20.53
CA LYS A 76 19.26 -5.23 -21.02
C LYS A 76 19.38 -6.25 -19.89
N GLY A 77 20.11 -5.90 -18.83
CA GLY A 77 20.32 -6.77 -17.68
C GLY A 77 19.21 -6.71 -16.63
N LEU A 78 18.16 -5.89 -16.82
CA LEU A 78 17.11 -5.70 -15.83
C LEU A 78 15.90 -6.60 -16.13
N ASP A 79 15.48 -7.37 -15.12
CA ASP A 79 14.26 -8.16 -15.18
C ASP A 79 13.57 -8.18 -13.81
N HIS A 80 12.54 -7.34 -13.66
CA HIS A 80 11.78 -7.21 -12.42
C HIS A 80 10.37 -6.67 -12.73
N PRO A 81 9.31 -7.11 -12.02
CA PRO A 81 7.93 -6.70 -12.30
C PRO A 81 7.68 -5.19 -12.26
N ASN A 82 8.46 -4.43 -11.48
CA ASN A 82 8.35 -2.97 -11.37
C ASN A 82 9.38 -2.19 -12.21
N ILE A 83 10.04 -2.85 -13.16
CA ILE A 83 10.94 -2.22 -14.13
C ILE A 83 10.35 -2.42 -15.54
N VAL A 84 10.40 -1.40 -16.39
CA VAL A 84 10.01 -1.53 -17.81
C VAL A 84 10.92 -2.58 -18.44
N LYS A 85 10.36 -3.68 -18.95
CA LYS A 85 11.17 -4.71 -19.61
C LYS A 85 11.72 -4.21 -20.95
N MET A 86 13.01 -4.45 -21.21
CA MET A 86 13.55 -4.37 -22.57
C MET A 86 13.57 -5.77 -23.17
N TYR A 87 12.76 -5.99 -24.20
CA TYR A 87 12.69 -7.29 -24.87
C TYR A 87 13.89 -7.52 -25.78
N LYS A 88 14.27 -6.49 -26.54
CA LYS A 88 15.40 -6.54 -27.47
C LYS A 88 15.81 -5.14 -27.91
N HIS A 89 16.96 -5.06 -28.58
CA HIS A 89 17.39 -3.88 -29.30
C HIS A 89 18.13 -4.29 -30.58
N PHE A 90 18.11 -3.43 -31.59
CA PHE A 90 18.87 -3.59 -32.83
C PHE A 90 19.24 -2.22 -33.39
N ARG A 91 20.08 -2.18 -34.42
CA ARG A 91 20.54 -0.92 -35.01
C ARG A 91 20.79 -1.05 -36.50
N ASN A 92 20.73 0.08 -37.20
CA ASN A 92 21.30 0.25 -38.54
C ASN A 92 22.32 1.40 -38.51
N GLU A 93 22.73 1.90 -39.68
CA GLU A 93 23.70 3.00 -39.79
C GLU A 93 23.22 4.31 -39.13
N ASP A 94 21.91 4.53 -39.10
CA ASP A 94 21.31 5.82 -38.76
C ASP A 94 20.58 5.82 -37.41
N TYR A 95 20.12 4.65 -36.95
CA TYR A 95 19.21 4.53 -35.82
C TYR A 95 19.52 3.32 -34.93
N ILE A 96 19.24 3.49 -33.63
CA ILE A 96 19.07 2.40 -32.67
C ILE A 96 17.59 2.26 -32.35
N PHE A 97 17.12 1.02 -32.29
CA PHE A 97 15.74 0.65 -31.98
C PHE A 97 15.75 -0.21 -30.71
N MET A 98 14.98 0.20 -29.70
CA MET A 98 14.79 -0.57 -28.46
C MET A 98 13.32 -0.96 -28.33
N ILE A 99 13.04 -2.27 -28.24
CA ILE A 99 11.70 -2.81 -28.03
C ILE A 99 11.48 -2.98 -26.52
N LEU A 100 10.51 -2.25 -26.01
CA LEU A 100 10.21 -2.09 -24.59
C LEU A 100 8.78 -2.54 -24.27
N GLU A 101 8.56 -2.90 -23.01
CA GLU A 101 7.24 -3.09 -22.44
C GLU A 101 6.35 -1.85 -22.66
N LEU A 102 5.17 -2.08 -23.24
CA LEU A 102 4.18 -1.03 -23.41
C LEU A 102 3.46 -0.81 -22.08
N CYS A 103 3.51 0.43 -21.59
CA CYS A 103 2.74 0.86 -20.43
C CYS A 103 1.52 1.68 -20.88
N GLU A 104 0.36 1.01 -20.99
CA GLU A 104 -0.82 1.52 -21.67
C GLU A 104 -1.47 2.74 -20.98
N ARG A 105 -1.20 2.92 -19.68
CA ARG A 105 -1.76 4.03 -18.90
C ARG A 105 -0.85 5.25 -18.86
N GLY A 106 0.32 5.19 -19.52
CA GLY A 106 1.28 6.29 -19.61
C GLY A 106 2.06 6.53 -18.31
N GLY A 107 2.66 7.71 -18.16
CA GLY A 107 3.41 8.11 -16.98
C GLY A 107 2.54 8.58 -15.82
N LEU A 108 3.07 8.49 -14.59
CA LEU A 108 2.43 9.03 -13.38
C LEU A 108 2.26 10.56 -13.45
N ASP A 109 3.07 11.26 -14.23
CA ASP A 109 2.94 12.69 -14.50
C ASP A 109 1.62 13.01 -15.22
N ALA A 110 1.25 12.21 -16.22
CA ALA A 110 -0.01 12.35 -16.94
C ALA A 110 -1.21 12.00 -16.04
N LEU A 111 -1.06 11.00 -15.17
CA LEU A 111 -2.08 10.67 -14.17
C LEU A 111 -2.26 11.83 -13.18
N LEU A 112 -1.18 12.38 -12.64
CA LEU A 112 -1.24 13.49 -11.68
C LEU A 112 -1.87 14.72 -12.33
N LYS A 113 -1.45 15.09 -13.55
CA LYS A 113 -2.01 16.22 -14.29
C LYS A 113 -3.52 16.15 -14.47
N ARG A 114 -4.09 14.96 -14.62
CA ARG A 114 -5.54 14.76 -14.74
C ARG A 114 -6.29 14.91 -13.41
N ASN A 115 -5.63 14.65 -12.29
CA ASN A 115 -6.26 14.60 -10.96
C ASN A 115 -5.90 15.80 -10.06
N GLY A 116 -4.86 16.56 -10.39
CA GLY A 116 -4.29 17.60 -9.53
C GLY A 116 -3.44 17.00 -8.41
N LYS A 117 -4.07 16.26 -7.48
CA LYS A 117 -3.43 15.53 -6.38
C LYS A 117 -4.07 14.15 -6.17
N LEU A 118 -3.36 13.22 -5.54
CA LEU A 118 -3.84 11.86 -5.28
C LEU A 118 -4.07 11.62 -3.79
N LYS A 119 -5.05 10.77 -3.47
CA LYS A 119 -5.32 10.35 -2.09
C LYS A 119 -4.22 9.40 -1.60
N GLU A 120 -3.88 9.47 -0.31
CA GLU A 120 -2.82 8.66 0.33
C GLU A 120 -2.91 7.18 -0.03
N LYS A 121 -4.12 6.57 0.01
CA LYS A 121 -4.31 5.15 -0.31
C LYS A 121 -3.78 4.75 -1.69
N TYR A 122 -3.85 5.63 -2.68
CA TYR A 122 -3.33 5.36 -4.03
C TYR A 122 -1.83 5.57 -4.08
N VAL A 123 -1.34 6.63 -3.42
CA VAL A 123 0.09 6.94 -3.31
C VAL A 123 0.83 5.79 -2.63
N ILE A 124 0.31 5.25 -1.53
CA ILE A 124 0.89 4.09 -0.83
C ILE A 124 1.11 2.91 -1.79
N ASN A 125 0.12 2.58 -2.63
CA ASN A 125 0.21 1.48 -3.58
C ASN A 125 1.26 1.72 -4.67
N PHE A 126 1.42 2.95 -5.15
CA PHE A 126 2.47 3.29 -6.11
C PHE A 126 3.85 3.27 -5.46
N VAL A 127 3.99 3.86 -4.27
CA VAL A 127 5.25 3.96 -3.55
C VAL A 127 5.82 2.60 -3.19
N LYS A 128 4.98 1.66 -2.73
CA LYS A 128 5.42 0.27 -2.49
C LYS A 128 6.05 -0.38 -3.72
N GLN A 129 5.46 -0.17 -4.89
CA GLN A 129 5.95 -0.71 -6.15
C GLN A 129 7.24 -0.03 -6.61
N ILE A 130 7.34 1.29 -6.43
CA ILE A 130 8.57 2.04 -6.71
C ILE A 130 9.71 1.54 -5.80
N ILE A 131 9.44 1.37 -4.50
CA ILE A 131 10.42 0.86 -3.54
C ILE A 131 10.89 -0.55 -3.94
N ASN A 132 9.99 -1.45 -4.32
CA ASN A 132 10.38 -2.79 -4.79
C ASN A 132 11.28 -2.72 -6.02
N GLY A 133 10.96 -1.85 -6.98
CA GLY A 133 11.83 -1.63 -8.15
C GLY A 133 13.19 -1.04 -7.78
N LEU A 134 13.24 -0.10 -6.83
CA LEU A 134 14.49 0.49 -6.36
C LEU A 134 15.34 -0.49 -5.55
N LEU A 135 14.73 -1.32 -4.69
CA LEU A 135 15.43 -2.37 -3.95
C LEU A 135 16.11 -3.34 -4.92
N TYR A 136 15.41 -3.78 -5.96
CA TYR A 136 16.00 -4.58 -7.03
C TYR A 136 17.19 -3.87 -7.68
N LEU A 137 17.02 -2.60 -8.08
CA LEU A 137 18.10 -1.83 -8.72
C LEU A 137 19.33 -1.68 -7.81
N HIS A 138 19.12 -1.33 -6.54
CA HIS A 138 20.19 -0.99 -5.60
C HIS A 138 20.90 -2.24 -5.05
N ASN A 139 20.12 -3.24 -4.63
CA ASN A 139 20.64 -4.40 -3.91
C ASN A 139 21.07 -5.53 -4.85
N ASP A 140 20.27 -5.81 -5.90
CA ASP A 140 20.47 -7.03 -6.70
C ASP A 140 21.40 -6.79 -7.90
N VAL A 141 21.33 -5.59 -8.49
CA VAL A 141 22.09 -5.27 -9.71
C VAL A 141 23.04 -4.07 -9.58
N HIS A 142 23.07 -3.42 -8.42
CA HIS A 142 23.94 -2.29 -8.07
C HIS A 142 23.89 -1.12 -9.08
N VAL A 143 22.68 -0.73 -9.45
CA VAL A 143 22.37 0.37 -10.36
C VAL A 143 21.68 1.50 -9.60
N VAL A 144 22.17 2.73 -9.78
CA VAL A 144 21.47 3.95 -9.36
C VAL A 144 20.78 4.57 -10.57
N HIS A 145 19.52 4.98 -10.43
CA HIS A 145 18.71 5.53 -11.52
C HIS A 145 19.08 6.99 -11.86
N ARG A 146 19.23 7.85 -10.85
CA ARG A 146 19.67 9.27 -10.93
C ARG A 146 18.75 10.25 -11.68
N ASP A 147 17.68 9.79 -12.31
CA ASP A 147 16.64 10.65 -12.90
C ASP A 147 15.23 10.14 -12.59
N LEU A 148 15.00 9.72 -11.34
CA LEU A 148 13.69 9.26 -10.92
C LEU A 148 12.73 10.46 -10.85
N LYS A 149 11.64 10.39 -11.61
CA LYS A 149 10.61 11.44 -11.70
C LYS A 149 9.31 10.83 -12.18
N LEU A 150 8.19 11.55 -12.00
CA LEU A 150 6.86 11.05 -12.39
C LEU A 150 6.76 10.65 -13.87
N GLY A 151 7.47 11.34 -14.77
CA GLY A 151 7.49 11.02 -16.20
C GLY A 151 8.28 9.76 -16.58
N ASN A 152 9.10 9.24 -15.66
CA ASN A 152 9.88 8.01 -15.81
C ASN A 152 9.27 6.83 -15.02
N LEU A 153 8.11 7.05 -14.40
CA LEU A 153 7.33 6.05 -13.70
C LEU A 153 6.05 5.78 -14.49
N PHE A 154 6.05 4.68 -15.24
CA PHE A 154 4.96 4.32 -16.13
C PHE A 154 3.96 3.38 -15.46
N LEU A 155 2.77 3.28 -16.03
CA LEU A 155 1.68 2.45 -15.55
C LEU A 155 1.22 1.46 -16.63
N ASP A 156 1.21 0.18 -16.30
CA ASP A 156 0.64 -0.87 -17.15
C ASP A 156 -0.89 -0.86 -17.14
N SER A 157 -1.51 -1.73 -17.94
CA SER A 157 -2.97 -1.87 -18.05
C SER A 157 -3.70 -2.12 -16.73
N LYS A 158 -3.01 -2.70 -15.73
CA LYS A 158 -3.49 -3.03 -14.38
C LYS A 158 -3.12 -1.98 -13.31
N MET A 159 -2.55 -0.84 -13.72
CA MET A 159 -2.09 0.23 -12.82
C MET A 159 -0.88 -0.16 -11.95
N ASN A 160 -0.07 -1.12 -12.39
CA ASN A 160 1.21 -1.40 -11.75
C ASN A 160 2.27 -0.42 -12.23
N VAL A 161 3.17 -0.01 -11.33
CA VAL A 161 4.26 0.92 -11.62
C VAL A 161 5.42 0.19 -12.29
N LYS A 162 5.95 0.81 -13.34
CA LYS A 162 7.13 0.40 -14.10
C LYS A 162 8.14 1.55 -14.15
N ILE A 163 9.29 1.39 -13.49
CA ILE A 163 10.41 2.35 -13.58
C ILE A 163 11.08 2.19 -14.95
N GLY A 164 11.26 3.28 -15.67
CA GLY A 164 11.90 3.29 -16.99
C GLY A 164 12.82 4.49 -17.20
N ASP A 165 13.40 4.55 -18.40
CA ASP A 165 14.36 5.57 -18.85
C ASP A 165 15.69 5.59 -18.07
N PHE A 166 16.55 4.64 -18.39
CA PHE A 166 17.86 4.42 -17.75
C PHE A 166 19.00 5.27 -18.35
N GLY A 167 18.69 6.33 -19.10
CA GLY A 167 19.68 7.14 -19.84
C GLY A 167 20.67 7.90 -18.95
N LEU A 168 20.33 8.11 -17.69
CA LEU A 168 21.21 8.69 -16.67
C LEU A 168 21.66 7.69 -15.61
N SER A 169 21.26 6.42 -15.71
CA SER A 169 21.61 5.40 -14.73
C SER A 169 23.10 5.05 -14.76
N ALA A 170 23.60 4.51 -13.66
CA ALA A 170 24.98 4.05 -13.57
C ALA A 170 25.09 2.83 -12.66
N LYS A 171 25.96 1.89 -13.03
CA LYS A 171 26.43 0.85 -12.12
C LYS A 171 27.38 1.45 -11.10
N ILE A 172 27.20 1.07 -9.84
CA ILE A 172 28.04 1.45 -8.71
C ILE A 172 28.91 0.25 -8.35
N LYS A 173 30.23 0.43 -8.34
CA LYS A 173 31.14 -0.53 -7.70
C LYS A 173 31.17 -0.27 -6.19
N GLU A 174 31.53 -1.27 -5.40
CA GLU A 174 31.64 -1.11 -3.95
C GLU A 174 32.58 0.05 -3.59
N GLY A 175 32.11 0.95 -2.72
CA GLY A 175 32.82 2.18 -2.33
C GLY A 175 32.87 3.29 -3.41
N GLU A 176 32.32 3.08 -4.61
CA GLU A 176 32.33 4.07 -5.68
C GLU A 176 31.24 5.13 -5.48
N ARG A 177 31.60 6.41 -5.61
CA ARG A 177 30.65 7.53 -5.63
C ARG A 177 30.81 8.33 -6.91
N LYS A 178 29.69 8.64 -7.57
CA LYS A 178 29.71 9.36 -8.87
C LYS A 178 29.77 10.87 -8.62
N VAL A 179 30.49 11.61 -9.45
CA VAL A 179 30.65 13.08 -9.31
C VAL A 179 29.95 13.89 -10.41
N THR A 180 29.27 13.23 -11.35
CA THR A 180 28.61 13.92 -12.48
C THR A 180 27.30 14.58 -12.05
N MET A 181 27.18 15.89 -12.21
CA MET A 181 25.91 16.61 -12.06
C MET A 181 24.93 16.20 -13.17
N CYS A 182 23.84 15.54 -12.81
CA CYS A 182 22.74 15.15 -13.71
C CYS A 182 21.42 15.01 -12.95
N GLY A 183 20.31 14.94 -13.69
CA GLY A 183 18.96 14.80 -13.14
C GLY A 183 18.06 16.00 -13.48
N THR A 184 16.78 15.85 -13.22
CA THR A 184 15.77 16.89 -13.47
C THR A 184 15.75 17.90 -12.30
N PRO A 185 15.77 19.24 -12.54
CA PRO A 185 15.97 20.24 -11.48
C PRO A 185 15.05 20.15 -10.26
N ASN A 186 13.79 19.75 -10.42
CA ASN A 186 12.84 19.62 -9.31
C ASN A 186 13.05 18.38 -8.42
N TYR A 187 13.81 17.38 -8.91
CA TYR A 187 14.00 16.08 -8.26
C TYR A 187 15.45 15.85 -7.85
N ILE A 188 16.37 16.73 -8.25
CA ILE A 188 17.80 16.57 -8.00
C ILE A 188 18.12 16.70 -6.50
N ALA A 189 18.97 15.81 -6.00
CA ALA A 189 19.37 15.78 -4.59
C ALA A 189 20.40 16.88 -4.27
N PRO A 190 20.41 17.43 -3.04
CA PRO A 190 21.29 18.53 -2.65
C PRO A 190 22.79 18.18 -2.78
N GLU A 191 23.18 16.93 -2.52
CA GLU A 191 24.55 16.45 -2.64
C GLU A 191 25.07 16.38 -4.08
N ILE A 192 24.17 16.25 -5.07
CA ILE A 192 24.55 16.36 -6.49
C ILE A 192 24.88 17.81 -6.85
N LEU A 193 24.20 18.78 -6.23
CA LEU A 193 24.36 20.21 -6.52
C LEU A 193 25.51 20.85 -5.73
N PHE A 194 25.66 20.47 -4.46
CA PHE A 194 26.50 21.18 -3.48
C PHE A 194 27.56 20.31 -2.81
N GLY A 195 27.59 19.00 -3.09
CA GLY A 195 28.59 18.09 -2.55
C GLY A 195 30.00 18.46 -3.01
N LYS A 196 30.91 18.68 -2.05
CA LYS A 196 32.34 18.86 -2.33
C LYS A 196 32.97 17.48 -2.50
N ASP A 197 33.28 17.09 -3.72
CA ASP A 197 34.19 15.99 -4.13
C ASP A 197 33.90 14.56 -3.61
N GLY A 198 32.95 14.36 -2.71
CA GLY A 198 32.62 13.07 -2.09
C GLY A 198 31.71 12.16 -2.93
N GLY A 199 31.23 12.63 -4.08
CA GLY A 199 30.32 11.92 -4.99
C GLY A 199 28.95 11.56 -4.38
N HIS A 200 28.12 10.87 -5.17
CA HIS A 200 26.79 10.41 -4.81
C HIS A 200 26.58 8.94 -5.19
N SER A 201 25.74 8.24 -4.42
CA SER A 201 25.34 6.84 -4.67
C SER A 201 23.82 6.68 -4.61
N TYR A 202 23.31 5.63 -3.97
CA TYR A 202 21.90 5.24 -3.88
C TYR A 202 20.97 6.29 -3.23
N GLU A 203 21.51 7.13 -2.34
CA GLU A 203 20.81 8.19 -1.59
C GLU A 203 20.05 9.20 -2.46
N VAL A 204 20.48 9.40 -3.72
CA VAL A 204 19.87 10.37 -4.64
C VAL A 204 18.52 9.90 -5.17
N ASP A 205 18.35 8.58 -5.32
CA ASP A 205 17.07 7.99 -5.71
C ASP A 205 16.09 8.04 -4.53
N ILE A 206 16.59 7.91 -3.29
CA ILE A 206 15.79 8.07 -2.06
C ILE A 206 15.26 9.51 -1.95
N TRP A 207 16.10 10.52 -2.18
CA TRP A 207 15.65 11.92 -2.24
C TRP A 207 14.56 12.11 -3.32
N SER A 208 14.81 11.59 -4.52
CA SER A 208 13.87 11.69 -5.63
C SER A 208 12.53 11.01 -5.30
N LEU A 209 12.56 9.89 -4.57
CA LEU A 209 11.36 9.22 -4.05
C LEU A 209 10.58 10.12 -3.08
N GLY A 210 11.25 10.83 -2.17
CA GLY A 210 10.61 11.81 -1.28
C GLY A 210 9.90 12.93 -2.05
N VAL A 211 10.58 13.47 -3.08
CA VAL A 211 10.00 14.47 -3.99
C VAL A 211 8.78 13.91 -4.72
N ILE A 212 8.84 12.65 -5.18
CA ILE A 212 7.72 11.97 -5.85
C ILE A 212 6.53 11.80 -4.90
N ILE A 213 6.75 11.32 -3.68
CA ILE A 213 5.70 11.13 -2.67
C ILE A 213 5.00 12.47 -2.39
N TYR A 214 5.78 13.52 -2.12
CA TYR A 214 5.25 14.87 -1.92
C TYR A 214 4.44 15.33 -3.13
N THR A 215 4.99 15.20 -4.34
CA THR A 215 4.35 15.70 -5.57
C THR A 215 3.04 14.98 -5.86
N LEU A 216 2.95 13.67 -5.59
CA LEU A 216 1.71 12.91 -5.77
C LEU A 216 0.61 13.35 -4.78
N LEU A 217 0.98 13.71 -3.55
CA LEU A 217 0.04 14.08 -2.49
C LEU A 217 -0.38 15.55 -2.54
N VAL A 218 0.55 16.45 -2.90
CA VAL A 218 0.35 17.89 -2.92
C VAL A 218 -0.03 18.40 -4.33
N GLY A 219 0.39 17.68 -5.37
CA GLY A 219 0.11 18.00 -6.77
C GLY A 219 1.19 18.83 -7.46
N VAL A 220 2.10 19.43 -6.70
CA VAL A 220 3.26 20.19 -7.21
C VAL A 220 4.53 19.75 -6.50
N PRO A 221 5.73 19.87 -7.13
CA PRO A 221 6.99 19.56 -6.46
C PRO A 221 7.28 20.49 -5.28
N PRO A 222 7.98 20.02 -4.22
CA PRO A 222 8.20 20.76 -2.98
C PRO A 222 9.03 22.04 -3.18
N PHE A 223 9.99 22.00 -4.11
CA PHE A 223 10.92 23.10 -4.39
C PHE A 223 10.60 23.87 -5.68
N GLN A 224 9.39 23.67 -6.25
CA GLN A 224 9.02 24.26 -7.53
C GLN A 224 9.06 25.80 -7.48
N LYS A 225 9.86 26.39 -8.37
CA LYS A 225 9.94 27.85 -8.60
C LYS A 225 9.90 28.16 -10.09
N LYS A 226 9.95 29.45 -10.45
CA LYS A 226 9.96 29.90 -11.85
C LYS A 226 11.31 29.62 -12.52
N ASN A 227 12.40 29.82 -11.78
CA ASN A 227 13.75 29.74 -12.31
C ASN A 227 14.54 28.63 -11.61
N VAL A 228 15.40 27.93 -12.36
CA VAL A 228 16.21 26.81 -11.85
C VAL A 228 17.11 27.23 -10.68
N GLU A 229 17.68 28.44 -10.73
CA GLU A 229 18.51 28.97 -9.63
C GLU A 229 17.73 29.14 -8.32
N GLU A 230 16.45 29.50 -8.41
CA GLU A 230 15.58 29.62 -7.24
C GLU A 230 15.24 28.24 -6.67
N ILE A 231 14.97 27.25 -7.54
CA ILE A 231 14.76 25.85 -7.13
C ILE A 231 15.98 25.37 -6.33
N TYR A 232 17.19 25.61 -6.83
CA TYR A 232 18.43 25.22 -6.15
C TYR A 232 18.62 25.95 -4.82
N LYS A 233 18.22 27.22 -4.71
CA LYS A 233 18.24 27.96 -3.44
C LYS A 233 17.30 27.34 -2.41
N GLU A 234 16.09 26.93 -2.81
CA GLU A 234 15.14 26.27 -1.90
C GLU A 234 15.62 24.89 -1.48
N ILE A 235 16.14 24.09 -2.41
CA ILE A 235 16.76 22.79 -2.10
C ILE A 235 17.88 22.96 -1.08
N LYS A 236 18.78 23.93 -1.28
CA LYS A 236 19.90 24.19 -0.36
C LYS A 236 19.45 24.58 1.05
N LYS A 237 18.33 25.30 1.16
CA LYS A 237 17.73 25.72 2.44
C LYS A 237 16.79 24.67 3.04
N ASN A 238 16.55 23.57 2.32
CA ASN A 238 15.47 22.61 2.57
C ASN A 238 14.12 23.27 2.85
N ASN A 239 13.79 24.31 2.09
CA ASN A 239 12.63 25.14 2.36
C ASN A 239 11.46 24.76 1.45
N TYR A 240 10.53 23.99 2.00
CA TYR A 240 9.24 23.63 1.43
C TYR A 240 8.19 23.61 2.55
N ILE A 241 6.91 23.66 2.20
CA ILE A 241 5.80 23.67 3.17
C ILE A 241 4.80 22.58 2.83
N PHE A 242 4.08 22.06 3.82
CA PHE A 242 2.89 21.24 3.57
C PHE A 242 1.67 22.17 3.57
N PRO A 243 0.96 22.34 2.44
CA PRO A 243 -0.19 23.24 2.36
C PRO A 243 -1.34 22.78 3.28
N GLU A 244 -1.95 23.70 4.02
CA GLU A 244 -3.05 23.40 4.96
C GLU A 244 -4.31 22.83 4.26
N ASP A 245 -4.49 23.12 2.97
CA ASP A 245 -5.58 22.58 2.15
C ASP A 245 -5.33 21.14 1.67
N CYS A 246 -4.14 20.59 1.95
CA CYS A 246 -3.83 19.19 1.76
C CYS A 246 -4.07 18.44 3.07
N ASP A 247 -5.17 17.69 3.13
CA ASP A 247 -5.52 16.78 4.24
C ASP A 247 -4.54 15.58 4.27
N LEU A 248 -3.31 15.85 4.72
CA LEU A 248 -2.22 14.88 4.86
C LEU A 248 -2.18 14.36 6.29
N SER A 249 -2.00 13.06 6.45
CA SER A 249 -1.80 12.46 7.77
C SER A 249 -0.43 12.81 8.35
N SER A 250 -0.34 12.78 9.68
CA SER A 250 0.93 12.93 10.39
C SER A 250 1.98 11.94 9.90
N GLU A 251 1.59 10.71 9.57
CA GLU A 251 2.51 9.69 9.04
C GLU A 251 3.05 10.05 7.64
N ALA A 252 2.25 10.69 6.79
CA ALA A 252 2.70 11.13 5.47
C ALA A 252 3.74 12.25 5.59
N ILE A 253 3.47 13.23 6.44
CA ILE A 253 4.36 14.35 6.73
C ILE A 253 5.68 13.83 7.33
N ASP A 254 5.61 12.92 8.29
CA ASP A 254 6.76 12.28 8.94
C ASP A 254 7.65 11.52 7.93
N LEU A 255 7.04 10.73 7.03
CA LEU A 255 7.78 10.02 5.98
C LEU A 255 8.49 10.97 5.02
N ILE A 256 7.77 11.99 4.52
CA ILE A 256 8.36 12.93 3.56
C ILE A 256 9.48 13.72 4.23
N SER A 257 9.28 14.17 5.47
CA SER A 257 10.26 14.97 6.20
C SER A 257 11.54 14.18 6.49
N SER A 258 11.43 12.89 6.85
CA SER A 258 12.58 12.02 7.07
C SER A 258 13.36 11.76 5.77
N ILE A 259 12.68 11.50 4.65
CA ILE A 259 13.33 11.28 3.35
C ILE A 259 13.99 12.56 2.82
N LEU A 260 13.32 13.71 2.90
CA LEU A 260 13.82 15.01 2.45
C LEU A 260 14.76 15.67 3.48
N THR A 261 15.65 14.86 4.05
CA THR A 261 16.74 15.31 4.92
C THR A 261 17.95 15.71 4.06
N LEU A 262 18.58 16.84 4.38
CA LEU A 262 19.70 17.36 3.59
C LEU A 262 20.91 16.42 3.62
N ASP A 263 21.26 15.91 4.79
CA ASP A 263 22.32 14.93 4.92
C ASP A 263 21.87 13.58 4.34
N PRO A 264 22.51 13.08 3.27
CA PRO A 264 22.15 11.79 2.70
C PRO A 264 22.31 10.61 3.65
N MET A 265 23.19 10.69 4.65
CA MET A 265 23.42 9.60 5.61
C MET A 265 22.34 9.51 6.69
N GLU A 266 21.61 10.60 6.92
CA GLU A 266 20.49 10.66 7.87
C GLU A 266 19.15 10.28 7.22
N ARG A 267 19.13 10.02 5.90
CA ARG A 267 17.91 9.56 5.20
C ARG A 267 17.66 8.09 5.52
N PRO A 268 16.40 7.68 5.74
CA PRO A 268 16.08 6.28 5.96
C PRO A 268 16.39 5.44 4.71
N GLY A 269 16.86 4.21 4.92
CA GLY A 269 17.07 3.25 3.84
C GLY A 269 15.74 2.77 3.23
N LEU A 270 15.79 2.16 2.03
CA LEU A 270 14.57 1.69 1.34
C LEU A 270 13.75 0.68 2.16
N GLU A 271 14.40 -0.22 2.92
CA GLU A 271 13.69 -1.17 3.79
C GLU A 271 13.03 -0.47 5.00
N GLU A 272 13.67 0.55 5.57
CA GLU A 272 13.07 1.35 6.64
C GLU A 272 11.86 2.16 6.14
N ILE A 273 11.98 2.74 4.94
CA ILE A 273 10.87 3.44 4.26
C ILE A 273 9.72 2.47 4.02
N LYS A 274 9.99 1.25 3.55
CA LYS A 274 8.98 0.21 3.29
C LYS A 274 8.20 -0.17 4.54
N GLU A 275 8.88 -0.22 5.69
CA GLU A 275 8.26 -0.53 6.98
C GLU A 275 7.56 0.66 7.65
N HIS A 276 7.71 1.87 7.11
CA HIS A 276 7.14 3.08 7.67
C HIS A 276 5.61 3.01 7.86
N LYS A 277 5.11 3.61 8.95
CA LYS A 277 3.68 3.59 9.34
C LYS A 277 2.76 4.10 8.24
N PHE A 278 3.21 5.07 7.44
CA PHE A 278 2.48 5.58 6.29
C PHE A 278 2.15 4.49 5.26
N LEU A 279 3.15 3.65 4.92
CA LEU A 279 2.97 2.57 3.94
C LEU A 279 2.26 1.36 4.52
N ASN A 280 2.39 1.14 5.84
CA ASN A 280 1.77 0.04 6.56
C ASN A 280 0.46 0.42 7.29
N LYS A 281 -0.18 1.52 6.87
CA LYS A 281 -1.47 1.97 7.37
C LYS A 281 -2.53 0.90 7.07
N ARG A 282 -2.80 0.02 8.03
CA ARG A 282 -3.85 -1.00 7.91
C ARG A 282 -5.19 -0.28 7.92
N GLU A 283 -6.01 -0.54 6.90
CA GLU A 283 -7.41 -0.13 6.92
C GLU A 283 -8.10 -0.75 8.15
N HIS A 284 -8.72 0.08 8.99
CA HIS A 284 -9.40 -0.40 10.18
C HIS A 284 -10.50 -1.40 9.79
N PHE A 285 -10.54 -2.58 10.40
CA PHE A 285 -11.48 -3.65 9.99
C PHE A 285 -12.95 -3.18 10.00
N LEU A 286 -13.35 -2.35 10.97
CA LEU A 286 -14.67 -1.70 10.98
C LEU A 286 -14.98 -0.88 9.71
N LEU A 287 -13.99 -0.19 9.14
CA LEU A 287 -14.16 0.59 7.91
C LEU A 287 -14.35 -0.33 6.70
N ARG A 288 -13.65 -1.48 6.68
CA ARG A 288 -13.84 -2.49 5.64
C ARG A 288 -15.22 -3.14 5.73
N ILE A 289 -15.64 -3.52 6.94
CA ILE A 289 -16.99 -4.03 7.22
C ILE A 289 -18.04 -3.00 6.77
N TYR A 290 -17.90 -1.75 7.21
CA TYR A 290 -18.77 -0.65 6.80
C TYR A 290 -18.92 -0.55 5.28
N LYS A 291 -17.80 -0.54 4.55
CA LYS A 291 -17.81 -0.45 3.08
C LYS A 291 -18.52 -1.62 2.43
N ASN A 292 -18.27 -2.85 2.88
CA ASN A 292 -18.90 -4.03 2.29
C ASN A 292 -20.40 -4.04 2.54
N ILE A 293 -20.86 -3.65 3.73
CA ILE A 293 -22.28 -3.53 4.05
C ILE A 293 -22.94 -2.44 3.19
N VAL A 294 -22.36 -1.25 3.14
CA VAL A 294 -22.89 -0.10 2.38
C VAL A 294 -22.96 -0.36 0.88
N THR A 295 -22.02 -1.15 0.34
CA THR A 295 -21.93 -1.46 -1.09
C THR A 295 -22.53 -2.82 -1.47
N HIS A 296 -23.24 -3.48 -0.54
CA HIS A 296 -23.88 -4.78 -0.77
C HIS A 296 -22.91 -5.88 -1.23
N LYS A 297 -21.65 -5.79 -0.81
CA LYS A 297 -20.60 -6.78 -1.12
C LYS A 297 -20.49 -7.82 -0.01
N TYR A 298 -21.61 -8.44 0.33
CA TYR A 298 -21.69 -9.50 1.31
C TYR A 298 -22.58 -10.64 0.81
N THR A 299 -22.34 -11.83 1.35
CA THR A 299 -23.19 -13.01 1.14
C THR A 299 -23.91 -13.38 2.43
N GLU A 300 -25.21 -13.63 2.35
CA GLU A 300 -26.00 -14.17 3.46
C GLU A 300 -25.81 -15.69 3.53
N SER A 301 -25.07 -16.18 4.53
CA SER A 301 -24.79 -17.61 4.71
C SER A 301 -24.53 -17.94 6.17
N VAL A 302 -24.64 -19.23 6.51
CA VAL A 302 -24.28 -19.72 7.86
C VAL A 302 -22.81 -19.40 8.13
N VAL A 303 -22.53 -18.79 9.27
CA VAL A 303 -21.17 -18.43 9.68
C VAL A 303 -20.50 -19.64 10.33
N GLU A 304 -19.34 -20.02 9.78
CA GLU A 304 -18.50 -21.09 10.31
C GLU A 304 -17.61 -20.64 11.48
N SER A 305 -17.35 -19.34 11.61
CA SER A 305 -16.55 -18.79 12.70
C SER A 305 -17.28 -18.85 14.04
N ASP A 306 -16.51 -18.89 15.12
CA ASP A 306 -17.07 -18.87 16.47
C ASP A 306 -17.63 -17.48 16.82
N TYR A 307 -18.81 -17.45 17.44
CA TYR A 307 -19.48 -16.22 17.84
C TYR A 307 -20.28 -16.42 19.13
N VAL A 308 -20.67 -15.32 19.76
CA VAL A 308 -21.48 -15.32 20.98
C VAL A 308 -22.88 -15.87 20.68
N LEU A 309 -23.13 -17.09 21.16
CA LEU A 309 -24.41 -17.79 21.06
C LEU A 309 -25.38 -17.33 22.14
N PHE A 310 -24.88 -17.05 23.34
CA PHE A 310 -25.69 -16.55 24.45
C PHE A 310 -24.89 -15.51 25.23
N SER A 311 -25.57 -14.46 25.70
CA SER A 311 -24.99 -13.45 26.58
C SER A 311 -25.99 -13.05 27.66
N LEU A 312 -25.49 -12.85 28.89
CA LEU A 312 -26.28 -12.44 30.03
C LEU A 312 -25.52 -11.39 30.86
N PRO A 313 -26.01 -10.14 30.92
CA PRO A 313 -25.48 -9.16 31.86
C PRO A 313 -25.75 -9.60 33.31
N VAL A 314 -24.70 -9.76 34.11
CA VAL A 314 -24.79 -10.16 35.51
C VAL A 314 -24.32 -9.00 36.39
N SER A 315 -25.22 -8.06 36.68
CA SER A 315 -24.91 -6.81 37.39
C SER A 315 -24.24 -7.05 38.76
N LYS A 316 -24.66 -8.09 39.51
CA LYS A 316 -24.08 -8.46 40.81
C LYS A 316 -22.59 -8.83 40.70
N LEU A 317 -22.17 -9.40 39.58
CA LEU A 317 -20.80 -9.84 39.31
C LEU A 317 -20.01 -8.84 38.44
N LYS A 318 -20.60 -7.68 38.14
CA LYS A 318 -19.98 -6.60 37.37
C LYS A 318 -19.41 -7.06 36.02
N GLY A 319 -20.18 -7.84 35.26
CA GLY A 319 -19.79 -8.26 33.93
C GLY A 319 -20.90 -8.92 33.14
N ILE A 320 -20.53 -9.55 32.03
CA ILE A 320 -21.40 -10.26 31.11
C ILE A 320 -20.89 -11.69 31.00
N GLY A 321 -21.71 -12.65 31.41
CA GLY A 321 -21.45 -14.07 31.13
C GLY A 321 -21.89 -14.40 29.71
N TYR A 322 -21.16 -15.28 29.03
CA TYR A 322 -21.47 -15.64 27.64
C TYR A 322 -21.10 -17.08 27.31
N VAL A 323 -21.72 -17.60 26.25
CA VAL A 323 -21.43 -18.90 25.65
C VAL A 323 -21.17 -18.68 24.17
N LEU A 324 -20.08 -19.27 23.67
CA LEU A 324 -19.73 -19.25 22.26
C LEU A 324 -20.32 -20.48 21.53
N LYS A 325 -20.46 -20.40 20.21
CA LYS A 325 -20.95 -21.49 19.36
C LYS A 325 -20.10 -22.76 19.47
N SER A 326 -18.80 -22.60 19.72
CA SER A 326 -17.85 -23.69 20.02
C SER A 326 -18.10 -24.40 21.36
N GLY A 327 -19.00 -23.86 22.20
CA GLY A 327 -19.25 -24.34 23.56
C GLY A 327 -18.32 -23.76 24.62
N ILE A 328 -17.40 -22.88 24.24
CA ILE A 328 -16.57 -22.15 25.20
C ILE A 328 -17.44 -21.20 26.02
N ARG A 329 -17.23 -21.23 27.34
CA ARG A 329 -17.98 -20.43 28.31
C ARG A 329 -17.07 -19.34 28.82
N GLY A 330 -17.54 -18.11 28.89
CA GLY A 330 -16.72 -17.02 29.36
C GLY A 330 -17.46 -15.99 30.18
N PHE A 331 -16.67 -15.13 30.80
CA PHE A 331 -17.15 -14.00 31.58
C PHE A 331 -16.31 -12.77 31.26
N TYR A 332 -16.95 -11.75 30.69
CA TYR A 332 -16.32 -10.47 30.37
C TYR A 332 -16.62 -9.47 31.48
N PHE A 333 -15.60 -9.02 32.18
CA PHE A 333 -15.70 -8.09 33.29
C PHE A 333 -15.78 -6.64 32.80
N ASN A 334 -16.41 -5.77 33.60
CA ASN A 334 -16.52 -4.34 33.29
C ASN A 334 -15.17 -3.61 33.23
N ASP A 335 -14.13 -4.16 33.87
CA ASP A 335 -12.74 -3.67 33.79
C ASP A 335 -12.00 -4.16 32.53
N LYS A 336 -12.71 -4.78 31.58
CA LYS A 336 -12.22 -5.33 30.30
C LYS A 336 -11.34 -6.57 30.42
N LYS A 337 -11.31 -7.21 31.59
CA LYS A 337 -10.79 -8.58 31.69
C LYS A 337 -11.79 -9.55 31.09
N ASN A 338 -11.29 -10.62 30.51
CA ASN A 338 -12.09 -11.68 29.97
C ASN A 338 -11.50 -13.03 30.40
N ILE A 339 -12.35 -13.92 30.89
CA ILE A 339 -11.96 -15.28 31.28
C ILE A 339 -12.82 -16.28 30.52
N MET A 340 -12.21 -17.35 30.03
CA MET A 340 -12.85 -18.37 29.20
C MET A 340 -12.47 -19.76 29.64
N LEU A 341 -13.46 -20.64 29.81
CA LEU A 341 -13.29 -22.07 30.05
C LEU A 341 -13.38 -22.82 28.72
N THR A 342 -12.27 -23.43 28.33
CA THR A 342 -12.20 -24.34 27.18
C THR A 342 -12.36 -25.79 27.65
N LYS A 343 -12.24 -26.73 26.71
CA LYS A 343 -12.24 -28.17 27.01
C LYS A 343 -11.12 -28.55 27.99
N HIS A 344 -9.92 -27.98 27.83
CA HIS A 344 -8.71 -28.41 28.54
C HIS A 344 -8.09 -27.34 29.44
N SER A 345 -8.43 -26.06 29.26
CA SER A 345 -7.75 -24.94 29.89
C SER A 345 -8.71 -23.83 30.29
N VAL A 346 -8.20 -22.89 31.08
CA VAL A 346 -8.81 -21.59 31.33
C VAL A 346 -7.92 -20.53 30.70
N ILE A 347 -8.51 -19.71 29.84
CA ILE A 347 -7.85 -18.62 29.15
C ILE A 347 -8.23 -17.31 29.83
N PHE A 348 -7.23 -16.50 30.17
CA PHE A 348 -7.40 -15.15 30.70
C PHE A 348 -6.89 -14.14 29.69
N ILE A 349 -7.65 -13.08 29.50
CA ILE A 349 -7.35 -12.03 28.52
C ILE A 349 -7.51 -10.68 29.21
N GLN A 350 -6.47 -9.86 29.13
CA GLN A 350 -6.47 -8.51 29.66
C GLN A 350 -6.01 -7.52 28.58
N THR A 351 -6.63 -6.34 28.53
CA THR A 351 -6.16 -5.25 27.68
C THR A 351 -5.26 -4.31 28.48
N ASP A 352 -3.99 -4.21 28.10
CA ASP A 352 -3.04 -3.27 28.67
C ASP A 352 -2.68 -2.16 27.67
N VAL A 353 -2.08 -1.08 28.17
CA VAL A 353 -1.52 -0.01 27.33
C VAL A 353 -0.02 0.01 27.52
N ILE A 354 0.72 -0.42 26.50
CA ILE A 354 2.18 -0.45 26.48
C ILE A 354 2.62 0.57 25.43
N ASP A 355 3.42 1.57 25.82
CA ASP A 355 3.90 2.64 24.94
C ASP A 355 2.78 3.39 24.18
N GLY A 356 1.65 3.62 24.87
CA GLY A 356 0.48 4.27 24.28
C GLY A 356 -0.32 3.41 23.30
N LYS A 357 0.09 2.15 23.07
CA LYS A 357 -0.64 1.18 22.24
C LYS A 357 -1.42 0.21 23.12
N LYS A 358 -2.66 -0.07 22.73
CA LYS A 358 -3.46 -1.14 23.38
C LYS A 358 -2.93 -2.49 22.94
N THR A 359 -2.52 -3.30 23.91
CA THR A 359 -2.02 -4.67 23.73
C THR A 359 -2.92 -5.62 24.50
N PHE A 360 -3.13 -6.83 24.00
CA PHE A 360 -3.90 -7.86 24.68
C PHE A 360 -2.94 -8.92 25.21
N LEU A 361 -2.91 -9.09 26.52
CA LEU A 361 -2.21 -10.19 27.16
C LEU A 361 -3.15 -11.39 27.21
N LYS A 362 -2.69 -12.54 26.70
CA LYS A 362 -3.41 -13.82 26.77
C LYS A 362 -2.58 -14.78 27.62
N GLU A 363 -3.17 -15.29 28.69
CA GLU A 363 -2.61 -16.35 29.52
C GLU A 363 -3.50 -17.59 29.46
N GLU A 364 -2.89 -18.77 29.49
CA GLU A 364 -3.61 -20.03 29.40
C GLU A 364 -3.08 -21.00 30.45
N HIS A 365 -3.98 -21.49 31.29
CA HIS A 365 -3.66 -22.31 32.46
C HIS A 365 -4.50 -23.58 32.46
N PHE A 366 -3.93 -24.69 32.94
CA PHE A 366 -4.69 -25.92 33.17
C PHE A 366 -5.69 -25.72 34.31
N LYS A 367 -6.82 -26.43 34.27
CA LYS A 367 -7.92 -26.26 35.25
C LYS A 367 -7.48 -26.59 36.67
N GLU A 368 -6.53 -27.50 36.79
CA GLU A 368 -5.97 -27.98 38.05
C GLU A 368 -4.88 -27.04 38.60
N ASN A 369 -4.39 -26.10 37.80
CA ASN A 369 -3.25 -25.24 38.14
C ASN A 369 -3.50 -23.79 37.74
N ILE A 370 -4.51 -23.17 38.38
CA ILE A 370 -4.85 -21.76 38.17
C ILE A 370 -4.10 -20.92 39.22
N PRO A 371 -3.34 -19.89 38.81
CA PRO A 371 -2.67 -18.97 39.73
C PRO A 371 -3.61 -18.34 40.77
N GLU A 372 -3.11 -18.11 41.99
CA GLU A 372 -3.91 -17.60 43.12
C GLU A 372 -4.53 -16.23 42.83
N ASP A 373 -3.82 -15.37 42.11
CA ASP A 373 -4.27 -14.03 41.71
C ASP A 373 -5.42 -14.06 40.69
N LEU A 374 -5.52 -15.13 39.91
CA LEU A 374 -6.58 -15.35 38.92
C LEU A 374 -7.80 -16.12 39.47
N MET A 375 -7.65 -16.73 40.64
CA MET A 375 -8.68 -17.54 41.29
C MET A 375 -10.02 -16.80 41.54
N PRO A 376 -10.05 -15.50 41.92
CA PRO A 376 -11.31 -14.77 42.08
C PRO A 376 -12.12 -14.71 40.77
N SER A 377 -11.46 -14.43 39.64
CA SER A 377 -12.09 -14.38 38.33
C SER A 377 -12.60 -15.75 37.89
N TYR A 378 -11.85 -16.81 38.19
CA TYR A 378 -12.26 -18.19 37.93
C TYR A 378 -13.51 -18.59 38.72
N ARG A 379 -13.60 -18.19 40.00
CA ARG A 379 -14.80 -18.42 40.82
C ARG A 379 -16.05 -17.73 40.24
N VAL A 380 -15.90 -16.52 39.72
CA VAL A 380 -17.01 -15.81 39.03
C VAL A 380 -17.47 -16.56 37.79
N LEU A 381 -16.52 -17.07 36.99
CA LEU A 381 -16.84 -17.88 35.81
C LEU A 381 -17.59 -19.15 36.20
N ASN A 382 -17.12 -19.90 37.19
CA ASN A 382 -17.81 -21.12 37.64
C ASN A 382 -19.19 -20.81 38.21
N TYR A 383 -19.34 -19.77 39.02
CA TYR A 383 -20.65 -19.34 39.50
C TYR A 383 -21.61 -19.03 38.33
N PHE A 384 -21.12 -18.35 37.29
CA PHE A 384 -21.93 -18.10 36.10
C PHE A 384 -22.36 -19.40 35.42
N ILE A 385 -21.41 -20.33 35.25
CA ILE A 385 -21.65 -21.62 34.62
C ILE A 385 -22.68 -22.44 35.40
N ASP A 386 -22.53 -22.54 36.72
CA ASP A 386 -23.40 -23.37 37.56
C ASP A 386 -24.81 -22.78 37.71
N THR A 387 -24.93 -21.45 37.68
CA THR A 387 -26.19 -20.75 38.00
C THR A 387 -27.06 -20.48 36.76
N PHE A 388 -26.44 -20.24 35.61
CA PHE A 388 -27.15 -19.67 34.45
C PHE A 388 -27.08 -20.53 33.19
N LEU A 389 -26.44 -21.71 33.24
CA LEU A 389 -26.28 -22.57 32.07
C LEU A 389 -26.89 -23.95 32.29
N HIS A 390 -27.94 -24.25 31.54
CA HIS A 390 -28.45 -25.60 31.31
C HIS A 390 -28.71 -25.77 29.80
N ASP A 391 -28.22 -26.87 29.24
CA ASP A 391 -28.48 -27.39 27.88
C ASP A 391 -28.22 -26.44 26.68
N PHE A 392 -27.07 -26.62 26.00
CA PHE A 392 -26.76 -26.03 24.68
C PHE A 392 -26.17 -27.08 23.74
N GLU A 393 -26.57 -27.05 22.47
CA GLU A 393 -25.96 -27.85 21.41
C GLU A 393 -24.70 -27.15 20.89
N TYR A 394 -23.60 -27.90 20.76
CA TYR A 394 -22.29 -27.35 20.44
C TYR A 394 -21.90 -27.68 19.00
N SER A 395 -21.24 -26.74 18.33
CA SER A 395 -20.73 -26.93 16.96
C SER A 395 -19.21 -27.03 16.95
N ASP A 396 -18.67 -27.89 16.09
CA ASP A 396 -17.24 -27.93 15.82
C ASP A 396 -16.84 -26.75 14.94
N CYS A 397 -16.29 -25.70 15.54
CA CYS A 397 -15.86 -24.49 14.86
C CYS A 397 -14.59 -23.94 15.51
N LYS A 398 -13.81 -23.16 14.74
CA LYS A 398 -12.54 -22.60 15.21
C LYS A 398 -12.80 -21.60 16.35
N PRO A 399 -12.29 -21.85 17.57
CA PRO A 399 -12.49 -20.95 18.71
C PRO A 399 -11.99 -19.53 18.46
N SER A 400 -12.75 -18.55 18.96
CA SER A 400 -12.36 -17.13 19.01
C SER A 400 -12.66 -16.55 20.39
N PHE A 401 -12.36 -15.27 20.62
CA PHE A 401 -12.60 -14.61 21.90
C PHE A 401 -13.04 -13.15 21.74
N ILE A 402 -13.76 -12.67 22.75
CA ILE A 402 -14.25 -11.30 22.82
C ILE A 402 -13.10 -10.37 23.21
N MET A 403 -12.84 -9.37 22.37
CA MET A 403 -11.88 -8.29 22.61
C MET A 403 -12.54 -7.10 23.32
N LYS A 404 -13.79 -6.81 22.93
CA LYS A 404 -14.50 -5.65 23.42
C LYS A 404 -16.01 -5.85 23.35
N ILE A 405 -16.71 -5.36 24.35
CA ILE A 405 -18.17 -5.23 24.35
C ILE A 405 -18.51 -3.74 24.44
N ARG A 406 -19.43 -3.29 23.59
CA ARG A 406 -19.96 -1.92 23.61
C ARG A 406 -21.47 -1.96 23.76
N LYS A 407 -22.03 -1.17 24.68
CA LYS A 407 -23.46 -0.91 24.73
C LYS A 407 -23.87 -0.09 23.52
N ILE A 408 -24.91 -0.54 22.82
CA ILE A 408 -25.51 0.14 21.67
C ILE A 408 -26.99 0.39 21.96
N LYS A 409 -27.65 1.20 21.15
CA LYS A 409 -29.11 1.40 21.28
C LYS A 409 -29.79 0.05 21.08
N GLY A 410 -30.60 -0.38 22.04
CA GLY A 410 -31.35 -1.62 21.95
C GLY A 410 -30.53 -2.91 21.99
N GLY A 411 -29.27 -2.90 22.48
CA GLY A 411 -28.48 -4.13 22.52
C GLY A 411 -27.02 -4.00 22.93
N LEU A 412 -26.24 -5.00 22.56
CA LEU A 412 -24.79 -5.09 22.74
C LEU A 412 -24.09 -5.31 21.39
N LEU A 413 -22.93 -4.68 21.21
CA LEU A 413 -22.02 -4.93 20.11
C LEU A 413 -20.78 -5.66 20.67
N PHE A 414 -20.56 -6.87 20.19
CA PHE A 414 -19.36 -7.64 20.49
C PHE A 414 -18.35 -7.49 19.34
N VAL A 415 -17.09 -7.29 19.71
CA VAL A 415 -15.95 -7.29 18.80
C VAL A 415 -15.06 -8.47 19.17
N MET A 416 -14.94 -9.41 18.25
CA MET A 416 -14.13 -10.62 18.42
C MET A 416 -12.69 -10.40 17.90
N ALA A 417 -11.75 -11.24 18.35
CA ALA A 417 -10.33 -11.16 17.98
C ALA A 417 -10.05 -11.48 16.50
N ASP A 418 -10.91 -12.29 15.88
CA ASP A 418 -10.88 -12.66 14.47
C ASP A 418 -11.59 -11.64 13.55
N SER A 419 -11.83 -10.42 14.04
CA SER A 419 -12.55 -9.35 13.33
C SER A 419 -14.03 -9.64 13.05
N THR A 420 -14.61 -10.61 13.76
CA THR A 420 -16.07 -10.85 13.77
C THR A 420 -16.79 -9.78 14.59
N LEU A 421 -17.84 -9.17 14.02
CA LEU A 421 -18.76 -8.28 14.72
C LEU A 421 -20.09 -8.97 14.97
N ILE A 422 -20.63 -8.80 16.19
CA ILE A 422 -21.90 -9.37 16.57
C ILE A 422 -22.78 -8.28 17.17
N PHE A 423 -23.89 -7.98 16.51
CA PHE A 423 -24.95 -7.10 17.01
C PHE A 423 -25.97 -8.00 17.70
N ASP A 424 -26.11 -7.87 19.01
CA ASP A 424 -27.03 -8.68 19.83
C ASP A 424 -28.12 -7.76 20.40
N PHE A 425 -29.27 -7.73 19.74
CA PHE A 425 -30.37 -6.83 20.05
C PHE A 425 -31.34 -7.43 21.07
N THR A 426 -31.94 -6.58 21.90
CA THR A 426 -32.89 -6.98 22.95
C THR A 426 -34.18 -7.57 22.41
N ASN A 427 -34.50 -7.31 21.14
CA ASN A 427 -35.64 -7.91 20.42
C ASN A 427 -35.34 -9.34 19.91
N LYS A 428 -34.27 -9.97 20.40
CA LYS A 428 -33.81 -11.33 20.06
C LYS A 428 -33.33 -11.47 18.61
N ILE A 429 -33.00 -10.35 17.96
CA ILE A 429 -32.29 -10.34 16.67
C ILE A 429 -30.80 -10.34 16.94
N ARG A 430 -30.06 -11.17 16.20
CA ARG A 430 -28.61 -11.16 16.19
C ARG A 430 -28.09 -11.06 14.76
N ILE A 431 -27.08 -10.24 14.56
CA ILE A 431 -26.41 -10.07 13.26
C ILE A 431 -24.94 -10.34 13.46
N ILE A 432 -24.42 -11.33 12.74
CA ILE A 432 -23.03 -11.76 12.81
C ILE A 432 -22.38 -11.42 11.48
N ILE A 433 -21.30 -10.65 11.54
CA ILE A 433 -20.59 -10.17 10.35
C ILE A 433 -19.13 -10.60 10.46
N THR A 434 -18.70 -11.44 9.53
CA THR A 434 -17.35 -12.04 9.52
C THR A 434 -16.61 -11.71 8.23
N CYS A 435 -15.39 -12.25 8.07
CA CYS A 435 -14.60 -12.12 6.84
C CYS A 435 -14.44 -10.66 6.39
N ASN A 436 -14.27 -9.74 7.35
CA ASN A 436 -14.22 -8.28 7.09
C ASN A 436 -15.47 -7.70 6.39
N GLY A 437 -16.65 -8.27 6.62
CA GLY A 437 -17.91 -7.80 6.06
C GLY A 437 -18.34 -8.52 4.78
N GLU A 438 -17.65 -9.59 4.41
CA GLU A 438 -17.98 -10.39 3.22
C GLU A 438 -19.08 -11.42 3.49
N THR A 439 -19.30 -11.78 4.76
CA THR A 439 -20.32 -12.75 5.15
C THR A 439 -21.18 -12.20 6.28
N VAL A 440 -22.49 -12.38 6.16
CA VAL A 440 -23.47 -11.96 7.16
C VAL A 440 -24.40 -13.13 7.48
N GLU A 441 -24.63 -13.38 8.76
CA GLU A 441 -25.70 -14.25 9.24
C GLU A 441 -26.62 -13.45 10.15
N CYS A 442 -27.92 -13.49 9.86
CA CYS A 442 -28.94 -12.84 10.68
C CYS A 442 -29.86 -13.88 11.31
N LEU A 443 -30.04 -13.80 12.62
CA LEU A 443 -30.80 -14.75 13.42
C LEU A 443 -31.90 -14.02 14.19
N ARG A 444 -33.09 -14.63 14.29
CA ARG A 444 -34.13 -14.25 15.25
C ARG A 444 -34.56 -15.49 16.00
N ASN A 445 -34.45 -15.48 17.34
CA ASN A 445 -34.70 -16.68 18.15
C ASN A 445 -33.94 -17.93 17.65
N TYR A 446 -32.66 -17.76 17.29
CA TYR A 446 -31.80 -18.82 16.74
C TYR A 446 -32.21 -19.39 15.37
N GLN A 447 -33.20 -18.79 14.70
CA GLN A 447 -33.59 -19.15 13.33
C GLN A 447 -33.06 -18.11 12.34
N THR A 448 -32.52 -18.57 11.21
CA THR A 448 -32.03 -17.68 10.16
C THR A 448 -33.15 -16.83 9.58
N ILE A 449 -32.91 -15.53 9.51
CA ILE A 449 -33.77 -14.56 8.85
C ILE A 449 -32.96 -13.78 7.81
N LYS A 450 -33.66 -13.09 6.91
CA LYS A 450 -33.01 -12.23 5.91
C LYS A 450 -32.42 -10.99 6.58
N PHE A 451 -31.23 -10.60 6.15
CA PHE A 451 -30.64 -9.31 6.49
C PHE A 451 -31.27 -8.21 5.63
N ASP A 452 -32.39 -7.67 6.10
CA ASP A 452 -33.15 -6.64 5.41
C ASP A 452 -32.50 -5.24 5.47
N ASN A 453 -33.12 -4.28 4.76
CA ASN A 453 -32.61 -2.90 4.70
C ASN A 453 -32.64 -2.20 6.06
N GLU A 454 -33.63 -2.47 6.92
CA GLU A 454 -33.77 -1.78 8.21
C GLU A 454 -32.64 -2.20 9.15
N LEU A 455 -32.42 -3.51 9.27
CA LEU A 455 -31.30 -4.07 10.03
C LEU A 455 -29.95 -3.61 9.50
N ARG A 456 -29.82 -3.49 8.17
CA ARG A 456 -28.60 -2.99 7.54
C ARG A 456 -28.30 -1.54 7.92
N GLU A 457 -29.29 -0.65 7.82
CA GLU A 457 -29.10 0.75 8.20
C GLU A 457 -28.78 0.90 9.69
N GLU A 458 -29.39 0.08 10.55
CA GLU A 458 -29.07 0.07 11.98
C GLU A 458 -27.60 -0.35 12.24
N CYS A 459 -27.12 -1.41 11.58
CA CYS A 459 -25.70 -1.80 11.63
C CYS A 459 -24.78 -0.68 11.15
N ILE A 460 -25.11 -0.03 10.03
CA ILE A 460 -24.35 1.08 9.44
C ILE A 460 -24.19 2.22 10.43
N GLU A 461 -25.29 2.66 11.06
CA GLU A 461 -25.28 3.76 12.03
C GLU A 461 -24.46 3.42 13.28
N ILE A 462 -24.58 2.20 13.78
CA ILE A 462 -23.78 1.73 14.91
C ILE A 462 -22.28 1.70 14.54
N ILE A 463 -21.93 1.21 13.35
CA ILE A 463 -20.52 1.16 12.91
C ILE A 463 -19.96 2.57 12.73
N LYS A 464 -20.73 3.51 12.14
CA LYS A 464 -20.34 4.94 12.05
C LYS A 464 -20.05 5.53 13.42
N SER A 465 -20.90 5.24 14.41
CA SER A 465 -20.68 5.69 15.80
C SER A 465 -19.43 5.06 16.45
N CYS A 466 -18.94 3.92 15.92
CA CYS A 466 -17.68 3.30 16.32
C CYS A 466 -16.46 3.89 15.62
N LEU A 467 -16.61 4.35 14.38
CA LEU A 467 -15.55 5.00 13.62
C LEU A 467 -15.33 6.48 14.00
N GLY A 468 -16.19 7.04 14.85
CA GLY A 468 -16.02 8.39 15.39
C GLY A 468 -16.81 9.49 14.67
N GLY A 469 -17.88 9.14 13.95
CA GLY A 469 -18.86 10.11 13.42
C GLY A 469 -18.26 11.17 12.49
N LYS A 470 -17.28 10.82 11.66
CA LYS A 470 -16.79 11.66 10.56
C LYS A 470 -17.30 11.16 9.22
#